data_AF-A0A7S0MT95-F1
#
_entry.id   AF-A0A7S0MT95-F1
#
_cell.length_a   1.000
_cell.length_b   1.000
_cell.length_c   1.000
_cell.angle_alpha   90.00
_cell.angle_beta   90.00
_cell.angle_gamma   90.00
#
_symmetry.space_group_name_H-M   'P 1'
#
loop_
_entity.id
_entity.type
_entity.pdbx_description
1 polymer ?
#
loop_
_entity_poly.entity_id
_entity_poly.type
_entity_poly.pdbx_seq_one_letter_code
_entity_poly.pdbx_strand_id
1 'polypeptide(L)'
;YFGAVLQRLRFSTHSDENALAPPLVYTPLHGVGLPSVLRAMEDFGLPKPVVVEQQAEPDPEFSTVTFPNPEEGRATWALALAEADRRGVALVLANDPDADRLAAAELQWDDP
;
A
#
# COMPACT_ATOMS: atom_id res chain seq x y z
N TYR A 1 4.76 27.56 16.92
CA TYR A 1 5.28 26.21 17.22
C TYR A 1 5.17 25.30 16.00
N PHE A 2 3.98 24.85 15.60
CA PHE A 2 3.78 23.95 14.46
C PHE A 2 4.36 24.46 13.12
N GLY A 3 4.22 25.74 12.80
CA GLY A 3 4.82 26.32 11.57
C GLY A 3 6.36 26.22 11.51
N ALA A 4 7.05 26.31 12.66
CA ALA A 4 8.51 26.20 12.71
C ALA A 4 8.99 24.73 12.65
N VAL A 5 8.12 23.78 13.03
CA VAL A 5 8.34 22.35 12.85
C VAL A 5 8.16 21.99 11.37
N LEU A 6 7.09 22.48 10.74
CA LEU A 6 6.81 22.26 9.31
C LEU A 6 7.95 22.75 8.40
N GLN A 7 8.58 23.89 8.69
CA GLN A 7 9.71 24.39 7.88
C GLN A 7 10.98 23.52 7.96
N ARG A 8 11.11 22.71 9.02
CA ARG A 8 12.27 21.83 9.25
C ARG A 8 12.01 20.38 8.86
N LEU A 9 10.74 20.00 8.68
CA LEU A 9 10.41 18.68 8.16
C LEU A 9 10.93 18.58 6.73
N ARG A 10 11.89 17.66 6.55
CA ARG A 10 12.28 17.13 5.25
C ARG A 10 11.74 15.71 5.24
N PHE A 11 10.67 15.50 4.47
CA PHE A 11 10.03 14.19 4.38
C PHE A 11 10.93 13.18 3.66
N SER A 12 11.73 13.63 2.69
CA SER A 12 12.72 12.83 1.99
C SER A 12 13.98 13.64 1.71
N THR A 13 15.14 12.99 1.72
CA THR A 13 16.42 13.55 1.23
C THR A 13 16.59 13.36 -0.28
N HIS A 14 15.72 12.55 -0.91
CA HIS A 14 15.71 12.21 -2.34
C HIS A 14 14.35 12.54 -2.95
N SER A 15 13.69 13.63 -2.50
CA SER A 15 12.35 14.01 -2.97
C SER A 15 12.25 14.15 -4.49
N ASP A 16 13.36 14.51 -5.15
CA ASP A 16 13.43 14.68 -6.59
C ASP A 16 13.34 13.35 -7.36
N GLU A 17 13.64 12.24 -6.68
CA GLU A 17 13.59 10.88 -7.24
C GLU A 17 12.29 10.15 -6.91
N ASN A 18 11.52 10.62 -5.92
CA ASN A 18 10.29 9.95 -5.47
C ASN A 18 9.26 9.76 -6.59
N ALA A 19 9.16 10.72 -7.52
CA ALA A 19 8.26 10.63 -8.66
C ALA A 19 8.64 9.51 -9.66
N LEU A 20 9.87 9.01 -9.59
CA LEU A 20 10.39 7.90 -10.40
C LEU A 20 10.26 6.54 -9.71
N ALA A 21 9.71 6.50 -8.48
CA ALA A 21 9.50 5.25 -7.76
C ALA A 21 8.63 4.29 -8.59
N PRO A 22 8.89 2.97 -8.51
CA PRO A 22 8.07 1.99 -9.23
C PRO A 22 6.61 2.05 -8.75
N PRO A 23 5.65 1.79 -9.64
CA PRO A 23 4.25 1.64 -9.23
C PRO A 23 4.11 0.49 -8.24
N LEU A 24 3.11 0.58 -7.36
CA LEU A 24 2.80 -0.47 -6.39
C LEU A 24 1.30 -0.72 -6.31
N VAL A 25 0.92 -1.95 -5.96
CA VAL A 25 -0.44 -2.30 -5.55
C VAL A 25 -0.56 -2.14 -4.04
N TYR A 26 -1.70 -1.63 -3.58
CA TYR A 26 -1.99 -1.46 -2.16
C TYR A 26 -3.35 -2.07 -1.79
N THR A 27 -3.38 -2.79 -0.68
CA THR A 27 -4.63 -3.21 -0.02
C THR A 27 -4.62 -2.83 1.47
N PRO A 28 -5.67 -2.18 1.99
CA PRO A 28 -5.83 -1.99 3.42
C PRO A 28 -6.56 -3.18 4.08
N LEU A 29 -6.86 -4.26 3.35
CA LEU A 29 -7.60 -5.44 3.83
C LEU A 29 -8.91 -5.07 4.55
N HIS A 30 -9.72 -4.19 3.95
CA HIS A 30 -10.93 -3.62 4.55
C HIS A 30 -10.68 -2.77 5.81
N GLY A 31 -9.47 -2.24 5.93
CA GLY A 31 -9.03 -1.38 7.01
C GLY A 31 -9.23 0.10 6.77
N VAL A 32 -8.82 0.88 7.76
CA VAL A 32 -8.90 2.34 7.77
C VAL A 32 -7.66 3.04 7.19
N GLY A 33 -6.67 2.27 6.71
CA GLY A 33 -5.37 2.79 6.30
C GLY A 33 -5.35 3.61 4.99
N LEU A 34 -6.31 3.39 4.09
CA LEU A 34 -6.27 3.93 2.73
C LEU A 34 -6.12 5.47 2.67
N PRO A 35 -6.92 6.28 3.40
CA PRO A 35 -6.76 7.74 3.36
C PRO A 35 -5.37 8.20 3.82
N SER A 36 -4.81 7.54 4.84
CA SER A 36 -3.48 7.84 5.38
C SER A 36 -2.38 7.49 4.38
N VAL A 37 -2.46 6.33 3.73
CA VAL A 37 -1.49 5.91 2.71
C VAL A 37 -1.55 6.81 1.48
N LEU A 38 -2.74 7.12 0.96
CA LEU A 38 -2.87 8.05 -0.17
C LEU A 38 -2.28 9.42 0.15
N ARG A 39 -2.53 9.93 1.35
CA ARG A 39 -1.97 11.20 1.79
C ARG A 39 -0.45 11.14 1.94
N ALA A 40 0.09 10.06 2.48
CA ALA A 40 1.53 9.86 2.59
C ALA A 40 2.19 9.81 1.19
N MET A 41 1.60 9.11 0.23
CA MET A 41 2.15 9.06 -1.13
C MET A 41 2.13 10.44 -1.80
N GLU A 42 1.05 11.22 -1.62
CA GLU A 42 0.97 12.61 -2.09
C GLU A 42 2.00 13.52 -1.41
N ASP A 43 2.06 13.54 -0.08
CA ASP A 43 2.96 14.41 0.70
C ASP A 43 4.44 14.13 0.40
N PHE A 44 4.77 12.88 0.03
CA PHE A 44 6.12 12.47 -0.36
C PHE A 44 6.38 12.57 -1.87
N GLY A 45 5.39 12.89 -2.70
CA GLY A 45 5.53 12.97 -4.15
C GLY A 45 5.77 11.61 -4.82
N LEU A 46 5.29 10.52 -4.22
CA LEU A 46 5.30 9.17 -4.79
C LEU A 46 4.11 8.99 -5.76
N PRO A 47 4.23 8.10 -6.76
CA PRO A 47 3.10 7.76 -7.63
C PRO A 47 1.91 7.23 -6.84
N LYS A 48 0.68 7.62 -7.21
CA LYS A 48 -0.53 7.05 -6.59
C LYS A 48 -0.52 5.51 -6.73
N PRO A 49 -0.83 4.75 -5.67
CA PRO A 49 -0.79 3.30 -5.74
C PRO A 49 -2.01 2.79 -6.52
N VAL A 50 -1.91 1.60 -7.07
CA VAL A 50 -3.06 0.85 -7.58
C VAL A 50 -3.77 0.22 -6.39
N VAL A 51 -4.96 0.69 -6.07
CA VAL A 51 -5.72 0.19 -4.92
C VAL A 51 -6.49 -1.07 -5.32
N VAL A 52 -6.48 -2.08 -4.45
CA VAL A 52 -7.37 -3.24 -4.57
C VAL A 52 -8.79 -2.82 -4.19
N GLU A 53 -9.57 -2.38 -5.18
CA GLU A 53 -10.91 -1.80 -4.99
C GLU A 53 -11.84 -2.65 -4.12
N GLN A 54 -11.78 -3.98 -4.24
CA GLN A 54 -12.61 -4.91 -3.47
C GLN A 54 -12.32 -4.88 -1.95
N GLN A 55 -11.16 -4.37 -1.55
CA GLN A 55 -10.70 -4.30 -0.17
C GLN A 55 -10.46 -2.86 0.29
N ALA A 56 -10.80 -1.86 -0.52
CA ALA A 56 -10.42 -0.46 -0.32
C ALA A 56 -11.16 0.21 0.84
N GLU A 57 -12.45 -0.09 0.98
CA GLU A 57 -13.33 0.51 1.98
C GLU A 57 -13.38 -0.32 3.27
N PRO A 58 -13.52 0.33 4.45
CA PRO A 58 -13.75 -0.37 5.70
C PRO A 58 -14.96 -1.30 5.64
N ASP A 59 -14.74 -2.57 5.97
CA ASP A 59 -15.78 -3.60 6.03
C ASP A 59 -15.57 -4.49 7.26
N PRO A 60 -16.41 -4.38 8.29
CA PRO A 60 -16.24 -5.16 9.53
C PRO A 60 -16.48 -6.66 9.34
N GLU A 61 -17.13 -7.07 8.26
CA GLU A 61 -17.37 -8.49 7.95
C GLU A 61 -16.19 -9.12 7.18
N PHE A 62 -15.22 -8.32 6.74
CA PHE A 62 -14.05 -8.75 5.95
C PHE A 62 -14.45 -9.64 4.76
N SER A 63 -15.41 -9.19 3.97
CA SER A 63 -16.13 -10.02 2.98
C SER A 63 -15.28 -10.76 1.93
N THR A 64 -14.00 -10.39 1.79
CA THR A 64 -13.07 -11.01 0.83
C THR A 64 -12.00 -11.92 1.45
N VAL A 65 -11.84 -11.94 2.78
CA VAL A 65 -10.78 -12.68 3.47
C VAL A 65 -11.27 -13.31 4.76
N THR A 66 -10.82 -14.54 5.05
CA THR A 66 -11.19 -15.22 6.30
C THR A 66 -10.52 -14.57 7.53
N PHE A 67 -9.27 -14.10 7.35
CA PHE A 67 -8.50 -13.43 8.40
C PHE A 67 -7.78 -12.21 7.81
N PRO A 68 -8.16 -10.98 8.21
CA PRO A 68 -7.62 -9.75 7.66
C PRO A 68 -6.27 -9.41 8.31
N ASN A 69 -5.27 -10.26 8.11
CA ASN A 69 -3.92 -10.03 8.61
C ASN A 69 -2.91 -10.41 7.50
N PRO A 70 -2.03 -9.49 7.06
CA PRO A 70 -1.10 -9.77 5.98
C PRO A 70 -0.09 -10.89 6.27
N GLU A 71 0.06 -11.35 7.52
CA GLU A 71 0.92 -12.48 7.88
C GLU A 71 0.30 -13.87 7.58
N GLU A 72 -1.02 -13.94 7.31
CA GLU A 72 -1.78 -15.20 7.13
C GLU A 72 -1.50 -15.92 5.78
N GLY A 73 -0.59 -15.37 4.98
CA GLY A 73 -0.12 -15.98 3.74
C GLY A 73 -1.10 -15.87 2.58
N ARG A 74 -0.91 -16.71 1.55
CA ARG A 74 -1.40 -16.48 0.17
C ARG A 74 -2.90 -16.15 0.06
N ALA A 75 -3.77 -16.68 0.93
CA ALA A 75 -5.21 -16.41 0.86
C ALA A 75 -5.54 -14.92 1.04
N THR A 76 -4.92 -14.26 2.01
CA THR A 76 -5.08 -12.82 2.28
C THR A 76 -4.54 -11.97 1.13
N TRP A 77 -3.49 -12.45 0.46
CA TRP A 77 -2.82 -11.74 -0.63
C TRP A 77 -3.45 -11.97 -2.01
N ALA A 78 -4.39 -12.89 -2.16
CA ALA A 78 -4.85 -13.37 -3.46
C ALA A 78 -5.35 -12.25 -4.38
N LEU A 79 -6.17 -11.32 -3.87
CA LEU A 79 -6.69 -10.20 -4.64
C LEU A 79 -5.60 -9.20 -5.02
N ALA A 80 -4.69 -8.91 -4.09
CA ALA A 80 -3.60 -7.95 -4.32
C ALA A 80 -2.57 -8.49 -5.33
N LEU A 81 -2.22 -9.78 -5.25
CA LEU A 81 -1.34 -10.44 -6.22
C LEU A 81 -2.01 -10.53 -7.60
N ALA A 82 -3.30 -10.84 -7.67
CA ALA A 82 -4.02 -10.88 -8.94
C ALA A 82 -4.09 -9.48 -9.60
N GLU A 83 -4.29 -8.42 -8.82
CA GLU A 83 -4.26 -7.05 -9.33
C GLU A 83 -2.85 -6.66 -9.80
N ALA A 84 -1.80 -7.09 -9.08
CA ALA A 84 -0.40 -6.88 -9.44
C ALA A 84 -0.06 -7.54 -10.77
N ASP A 85 -0.41 -8.83 -10.95
CA ASP A 85 -0.26 -9.56 -12.20
C ASP A 85 -1.00 -8.87 -13.36
N ARG A 86 -2.27 -8.50 -13.13
CA ARG A 86 -3.12 -7.85 -14.15
C ARG A 86 -2.56 -6.50 -14.62
N ARG A 87 -1.87 -5.78 -13.73
CA ARG A 87 -1.31 -4.45 -14.00
C ARG A 87 0.16 -4.49 -14.41
N GLY A 88 0.82 -5.64 -14.31
CA GLY A 88 2.27 -5.76 -14.51
C GLY A 88 3.05 -4.97 -13.46
N VAL A 89 2.57 -4.92 -12.22
CA VAL A 89 3.18 -4.18 -11.10
C VAL A 89 3.85 -5.18 -10.17
N ALA A 90 5.14 -5.02 -9.89
CA ALA A 90 5.89 -6.00 -9.10
C ALA A 90 5.66 -5.87 -7.59
N LEU A 91 5.50 -4.64 -7.09
CA LEU A 91 5.46 -4.36 -5.66
C LEU A 91 4.02 -4.34 -5.15
N VAL A 92 3.76 -5.05 -4.05
CA VAL A 92 2.47 -5.11 -3.38
C VAL A 92 2.65 -4.78 -1.90
N LEU A 93 1.83 -3.88 -1.39
CA LEU A 93 1.78 -3.50 0.02
C LEU A 93 0.42 -3.87 0.62
N ALA A 94 0.43 -4.41 1.83
CA ALA A 94 -0.77 -4.72 2.58
C ALA A 94 -0.66 -4.15 4.00
N ASN A 95 -1.66 -3.37 4.41
CA ASN A 95 -1.86 -3.05 5.82
C ASN A 95 -2.88 -4.02 6.43
N ASP A 96 -2.73 -4.28 7.72
CA ASP A 96 -3.83 -4.81 8.51
C ASP A 96 -4.90 -3.74 8.80
N PRO A 97 -6.10 -4.11 9.30
CA PRO A 97 -7.24 -3.21 9.32
C PRO A 97 -7.10 -1.90 10.09
N ASP A 98 -6.30 -1.86 11.16
CA ASP A 98 -5.99 -0.65 11.93
C ASP A 98 -4.71 0.07 11.47
N ALA A 99 -4.06 -0.47 10.43
CA ALA A 99 -2.93 0.12 9.70
C ALA A 99 -1.66 0.36 10.51
N ASP A 100 -1.45 -0.39 11.60
CA ASP A 100 -0.22 -0.33 12.38
C ASP A 100 0.83 -1.36 11.93
N ARG A 101 0.43 -2.39 11.17
CA ARG A 101 1.32 -3.35 10.51
C ARG A 101 1.28 -3.18 9.00
N LEU A 102 2.45 -3.28 8.39
CA LEU A 102 2.66 -3.26 6.95
C LEU A 102 3.43 -4.51 6.55
N ALA A 103 2.94 -5.20 5.53
CA ALA A 103 3.71 -6.21 4.83
C ALA A 103 3.92 -5.81 3.38
N ALA A 104 5.02 -6.31 2.81
CA ALA A 104 5.37 -6.09 1.42
C ALA A 104 5.64 -7.42 0.73
N ALA A 105 5.26 -7.51 -0.55
CA ALA A 105 5.57 -8.62 -1.43
C ALA A 105 6.07 -8.08 -2.77
N GLU A 106 6.97 -8.83 -3.40
CA GLU A 106 7.47 -8.55 -4.74
C GLU A 106 7.20 -9.78 -5.62
N LEU A 107 6.57 -9.57 -6.77
CA LEU A 107 6.46 -10.59 -7.80
C LEU A 107 7.86 -10.91 -8.33
N GLN A 108 8.31 -12.14 -8.09
CA GLN A 108 9.51 -12.67 -8.72
C GLN A 108 9.10 -13.22 -10.08
N TRP A 109 9.59 -12.60 -11.15
CA TRP A 109 9.54 -13.22 -12.47
C TRP A 109 10.63 -14.28 -12.53
N ASP A 110 10.31 -15.46 -13.06
CA ASP A 110 11.36 -16.40 -13.42
C ASP A 110 12.27 -15.72 -14.45
N ASP A 111 13.54 -15.54 -14.08
CA ASP A 111 14.58 -15.10 -15.01
C ASP A 111 14.65 -16.18 -16.12
N PRO A 112 14.50 -15.84 -17.41
CA PRO A 112 14.45 -16.83 -18.48
C PRO A 112 15.73 -17.65 -18.64
#